data_AF-A0A3D5KNZ5-F1
#
_entry.id   AF-A0A3D5KNZ5-F1
#
_cell.length_a   1.000
_cell.length_b   1.000
_cell.length_c   1.000
_cell.angle_alpha   90.00
_cell.angle_beta   90.00
_cell.angle_gamma   90.00
#
_symmetry.space_group_name_H-M   'P 1'
#
loop_
_entity.id
_entity.type
_entity.pdbx_description
1 polymer ?
#
loop_
_entity_poly.entity_id
_entity_poly.type
_entity_poly.pdbx_seq_one_letter_code
_entity_poly.pdbx_strand_id
1 'polypeptide(L)'
;DNRLMTLKLVKNGLTKAAMFGPDGHVMQPSEYLYKKNVLVLRGRFRPVTHVNVDMLLTSRRHFRNDPEVEKSRIVMLTELTLNDLSPDGKIDEKDFLHRADIICSLGQNVMVSNYFEYYRLVDYLSTITKGRKTGLVMGIYALQKVFDEKTYENIRGGIMECFASLFGNNVKLYIYPALRSDNTIFTLKDFESELPPKLKNLFRYLMDNNKLEDIDDANISILNIISDNVLAMIKKGEGGWEKFVPHKVEEAIKEHGLFDYPKATDPLEVNA
;
A
#
# COMPACT_ATOMS: atom_id res chain seq x y z
N ASP A 1 -21.81 -5.68 -8.79
CA ASP A 1 -20.84 -4.72 -8.22
C ASP A 1 -19.85 -4.30 -9.32
N ASN A 2 -19.79 -3.01 -9.65
CA ASN A 2 -18.90 -2.50 -10.70
C ASN A 2 -17.41 -2.67 -10.36
N ARG A 3 -17.05 -2.76 -9.08
CA ARG A 3 -15.68 -2.98 -8.62
C ARG A 3 -15.16 -4.36 -9.02
N LEU A 4 -16.02 -5.38 -9.05
CA LEU A 4 -15.66 -6.71 -9.57
C LEU A 4 -15.39 -6.68 -11.06
N MET A 5 -16.18 -5.93 -11.84
CA MET A 5 -15.91 -5.74 -13.26
C MET A 5 -14.54 -5.08 -13.45
N THR A 6 -14.27 -4.03 -12.68
CA THR A 6 -12.99 -3.34 -12.67
C THR A 6 -11.80 -4.27 -12.36
N LEU A 7 -11.92 -5.10 -11.32
CA LEU A 7 -10.93 -6.14 -11.01
C LEU A 7 -10.73 -7.09 -12.19
N LYS A 8 -11.81 -7.55 -12.83
CA LYS A 8 -11.74 -8.45 -13.99
C LYS A 8 -11.04 -7.80 -15.19
N LEU A 9 -11.27 -6.50 -15.45
CA LEU A 9 -10.57 -5.78 -16.51
C LEU A 9 -9.06 -5.74 -16.26
N VAL A 10 -8.63 -5.45 -15.02
CA VAL A 10 -7.21 -5.44 -14.64
C VAL A 10 -6.60 -6.84 -14.72
N LYS A 11 -7.31 -7.85 -14.19
CA LYS A 11 -6.89 -9.26 -14.19
C LYS A 11 -6.70 -9.82 -15.60
N ASN A 12 -7.59 -9.48 -16.53
CA ASN A 12 -7.52 -9.93 -17.92
C ASN A 12 -6.64 -9.03 -18.81
N GLY A 13 -5.97 -8.02 -18.23
CA GLY A 13 -5.05 -7.14 -18.96
C GLY A 13 -5.73 -6.15 -19.91
N LEU A 14 -7.05 -6.00 -19.85
CA LEU A 14 -7.84 -5.04 -20.64
C LEU A 14 -7.58 -3.60 -20.19
N THR A 15 -7.20 -3.41 -18.93
CA THR A 15 -6.60 -2.18 -18.41
C THR A 15 -5.46 -2.53 -17.45
N LYS A 16 -4.50 -1.63 -17.25
CA LYS A 16 -3.38 -1.85 -16.32
C LYS A 16 -3.70 -1.43 -14.89
N ALA A 17 -4.61 -0.47 -14.73
CA ALA A 17 -5.08 -0.04 -13.44
C ALA A 17 -6.50 0.50 -13.54
N ALA A 18 -7.18 0.50 -12.41
CA ALA A 18 -8.46 1.14 -12.26
C ALA A 18 -8.69 1.57 -10.81
N MET A 19 -9.60 2.51 -10.62
CA MET A 19 -9.77 3.19 -9.34
C MET A 19 -11.22 3.26 -8.93
N PHE A 20 -11.45 3.37 -7.63
CA PHE A 20 -12.75 3.68 -7.06
C PHE A 20 -12.62 4.62 -5.87
N GLY A 21 -13.63 5.48 -5.72
CA GLY A 21 -13.70 6.48 -4.66
C GLY A 21 -14.09 5.87 -3.31
N PRO A 22 -14.09 6.69 -2.24
CA PRO A 22 -14.49 6.25 -0.91
C PRO A 22 -15.95 5.80 -0.80
N ASP A 23 -16.78 6.20 -1.76
CA ASP A 23 -18.17 5.79 -1.93
C ASP A 23 -18.33 4.50 -2.75
N GLY A 24 -17.22 3.90 -3.20
CA GLY A 24 -17.19 2.69 -4.01
C GLY A 24 -17.47 2.92 -5.50
N HIS A 25 -17.71 4.16 -5.96
CA HIS A 25 -17.92 4.43 -7.38
C HIS A 25 -16.62 4.35 -8.16
N VAL A 26 -16.68 3.72 -9.33
CA VAL A 26 -15.54 3.61 -10.24
C VAL A 26 -15.14 5.00 -10.76
N MET A 27 -13.84 5.28 -10.76
CA MET A 27 -13.27 6.55 -11.21
C MET A 27 -12.28 6.32 -12.34
N GLN A 28 -12.23 7.26 -13.27
CA GLN A 28 -11.23 7.32 -14.33
C GLN A 28 -9.91 7.89 -13.76
N PRO A 29 -8.80 7.11 -13.67
CA PRO A 29 -7.55 7.59 -13.09
C PRO A 29 -7.00 8.84 -13.79
N SER A 30 -7.14 8.90 -15.12
CA SER A 30 -6.64 9.99 -15.95
C SER A 30 -7.30 11.33 -15.65
N GLU A 31 -8.54 11.33 -15.18
CA GLU A 31 -9.29 12.55 -14.83
C GLU A 31 -9.02 12.95 -13.38
N TYR A 32 -9.14 11.97 -12.47
CA TYR A 32 -9.04 12.23 -11.03
C TYR A 32 -7.62 12.64 -10.59
N LEU A 33 -6.59 12.07 -11.22
CA LEU A 33 -5.19 12.30 -10.86
C LEU A 33 -4.50 13.35 -11.73
N TYR A 34 -5.21 13.94 -12.69
CA TYR A 34 -4.61 14.90 -13.62
C TYR A 34 -4.01 16.10 -12.87
N LYS A 35 -2.69 16.31 -13.06
CA LYS A 35 -1.93 17.39 -12.40
C LYS A 35 -2.10 17.41 -10.87
N LYS A 36 -2.24 16.24 -10.23
CA LYS A 36 -2.28 16.07 -8.78
C LYS A 36 -0.95 15.58 -8.23
N ASN A 37 -0.65 15.96 -6.98
CA ASN A 37 0.41 15.31 -6.21
C ASN A 37 -0.19 14.05 -5.59
N VAL A 38 0.41 12.90 -5.80
CA VAL A 38 -0.20 11.61 -5.43
C VAL A 38 0.63 10.94 -4.35
N LEU A 39 0.01 10.61 -3.22
CA LEU A 39 0.63 9.79 -2.18
C LEU A 39 0.00 8.39 -2.23
N VAL A 40 0.81 7.38 -2.51
CA VAL A 40 0.35 5.99 -2.66
C VAL A 40 0.84 5.16 -1.49
N LEU A 41 -0.08 4.49 -0.79
CA LEU A 41 0.22 3.41 0.13
C LEU A 41 -0.17 2.08 -0.52
N ARG A 42 0.82 1.25 -0.84
CA ARG A 42 0.62 -0.12 -1.35
C ARG A 42 0.56 -1.10 -0.18
N GLY A 43 -0.36 -2.05 -0.23
CA GLY A 43 -0.43 -3.08 0.81
C GLY A 43 -1.49 -4.15 0.56
N ARG A 44 -1.47 -5.18 1.42
CA ARG A 44 -2.45 -6.27 1.39
C ARG A 44 -3.79 -5.88 2.01
N PHE A 45 -3.78 -5.02 3.04
CA PHE A 45 -4.96 -4.52 3.77
C PHE A 45 -5.93 -5.61 4.25
N ARG A 46 -5.39 -6.67 4.84
CA ARG A 46 -6.14 -7.88 5.23
C ARG A 46 -5.93 -8.26 6.71
N PRO A 47 -6.61 -7.61 7.67
CA PRO A 47 -7.38 -6.37 7.52
C PRO A 47 -6.46 -5.13 7.52
N VAL A 48 -7.05 -3.94 7.40
CA VAL A 48 -6.38 -2.69 7.72
C VAL A 48 -6.14 -2.61 9.24
N THR A 49 -4.89 -2.40 9.66
CA THR A 49 -4.53 -2.26 11.09
C THR A 49 -4.13 -0.83 11.44
N HIS A 50 -3.92 -0.56 12.73
CA HIS A 50 -3.37 0.72 13.18
C HIS A 50 -2.02 1.06 12.54
N VAL A 51 -1.18 0.08 12.20
CA VAL A 51 0.10 0.31 11.51
C VAL A 51 -0.14 0.92 10.14
N ASN A 52 -1.09 0.40 9.36
CA ASN A 52 -1.40 0.96 8.03
C ASN A 52 -1.91 2.41 8.12
N VAL A 53 -2.74 2.69 9.13
CA VAL A 53 -3.27 4.04 9.35
C VAL A 53 -2.17 5.00 9.77
N ASP A 54 -1.29 4.59 10.69
CA ASP A 54 -0.17 5.42 11.12
C ASP A 54 0.80 5.68 9.97
N MET A 55 1.17 4.65 9.20
CA MET A 55 1.95 4.78 7.97
C MET A 55 1.38 5.83 7.02
N LEU A 56 0.07 5.80 6.76
CA LEU A 56 -0.57 6.74 5.85
C LEU A 56 -0.58 8.17 6.40
N LEU A 57 -0.94 8.33 7.68
CA LEU A 57 -1.10 9.65 8.31
C LEU A 57 0.23 10.37 8.53
N THR A 58 1.24 9.63 9.00
CA THR A 58 2.62 10.12 9.16
C THR A 58 3.18 10.54 7.79
N SER A 59 3.18 9.64 6.80
CA SER A 59 3.64 9.95 5.44
C SER A 59 2.92 11.12 4.82
N ARG A 60 1.61 11.28 5.06
CA ARG A 60 0.85 12.44 4.59
C ARG A 60 1.38 13.74 5.20
N ARG A 61 1.78 13.75 6.48
CA ARG A 61 2.37 14.95 7.10
C ARG A 61 3.69 15.30 6.43
N HIS A 62 4.58 14.32 6.25
CA HIS A 62 5.85 14.51 5.55
C HIS A 62 5.65 14.98 4.10
N PHE A 63 4.81 14.28 3.32
CA PHE A 63 4.50 14.61 1.94
C PHE A 63 3.90 16.01 1.78
N ARG A 64 2.99 16.42 2.68
CA ARG A 64 2.40 17.76 2.67
C ARG A 64 3.43 18.86 2.97
N ASN A 65 4.50 18.55 3.70
CA ASN A 65 5.53 19.51 4.07
C ASN A 65 6.69 19.56 3.06
N ASP A 66 6.72 18.64 2.09
CA ASP A 66 7.70 18.68 1.01
C ASP A 66 7.51 19.94 0.13
N PRO A 67 8.58 20.71 -0.13
CA PRO A 67 8.48 22.01 -0.82
C PRO A 67 7.96 21.91 -2.26
N GLU A 68 8.07 20.75 -2.90
CA GLU A 68 7.57 20.54 -4.26
C GLU A 68 6.07 20.16 -4.30
N VAL A 69 5.44 19.98 -3.13
CA VAL A 69 4.04 19.54 -3.03
C VAL A 69 3.07 20.71 -2.85
N GLU A 70 2.25 20.94 -3.87
CA GLU A 70 1.08 21.83 -3.81
C GLU A 70 -0.03 21.18 -2.95
N LYS A 71 -0.20 21.67 -1.72
CA LYS A 71 -1.07 21.09 -0.68
C LYS A 71 -2.53 20.93 -1.09
N SER A 72 -3.08 21.86 -1.87
CA SER A 72 -4.46 21.82 -2.38
C SER A 72 -4.69 20.76 -3.45
N ARG A 73 -3.63 20.12 -3.96
CA ARG A 73 -3.66 19.13 -5.03
C ARG A 73 -3.23 17.73 -4.59
N ILE A 74 -3.13 17.48 -3.29
CA ILE A 74 -2.78 16.15 -2.77
C ILE A 74 -3.96 15.21 -2.95
N VAL A 75 -3.71 14.04 -3.53
CA VAL A 75 -4.62 12.90 -3.57
C VAL A 75 -3.93 11.72 -2.91
N MET A 76 -4.61 11.08 -1.95
CA MET A 76 -4.12 9.84 -1.35
C MET A 76 -4.76 8.64 -2.04
N LEU A 77 -3.94 7.64 -2.34
CA LEU A 77 -4.34 6.39 -2.98
C LEU A 77 -3.88 5.21 -2.15
N THR A 78 -4.76 4.23 -2.00
CA THR A 78 -4.43 2.93 -1.43
C THR A 78 -4.41 1.91 -2.57
N GLU A 79 -3.26 1.29 -2.82
CA GLU A 79 -3.09 0.38 -3.93
C GLU A 79 -3.18 -1.09 -3.47
N LEU A 80 -4.06 -1.84 -4.14
CA LEU A 80 -4.13 -3.30 -4.11
C LEU A 80 -3.58 -3.84 -5.43
N THR A 81 -2.40 -4.46 -5.40
CA THR A 81 -1.86 -5.11 -6.62
C THR A 81 -2.51 -6.48 -6.82
N LEU A 82 -2.59 -6.97 -8.06
CA LEU A 82 -3.05 -8.34 -8.32
C LEU A 82 -2.21 -9.38 -7.55
N ASN A 83 -0.92 -9.09 -7.33
CA ASN A 83 -0.02 -9.93 -6.53
C ASN A 83 -0.47 -10.02 -5.06
N ASP A 84 -0.88 -8.90 -4.48
CA ASP A 84 -1.37 -8.83 -3.10
C ASP A 84 -2.73 -9.52 -2.93
N LEU A 85 -3.50 -9.61 -4.03
CA LEU A 85 -4.79 -10.27 -4.09
C LEU A 85 -4.69 -11.77 -4.39
N SER A 86 -3.56 -12.24 -4.93
CA SER A 86 -3.35 -13.64 -5.24
C SER A 86 -1.87 -14.02 -5.34
N PRO A 87 -1.29 -14.54 -4.24
CA PRO A 87 0.05 -15.10 -4.26
C PRO A 87 0.16 -16.38 -5.11
N ASP A 88 -0.95 -17.06 -5.39
CA ASP A 88 -1.04 -18.39 -6.02
C ASP A 88 -1.76 -18.39 -7.40
N GLY A 89 -2.12 -17.22 -7.92
CA GLY A 89 -2.83 -17.04 -9.19
C GLY A 89 -4.37 -17.12 -9.12
N LYS A 90 -4.96 -17.53 -7.99
CA LYS A 90 -6.41 -17.42 -7.73
C LYS A 90 -6.75 -16.22 -6.84
N ILE A 91 -7.36 -15.19 -7.43
CA ILE A 91 -7.94 -14.06 -6.69
C ILE A 91 -9.32 -14.46 -6.17
N ASP A 92 -9.50 -14.39 -4.85
CA ASP A 92 -10.81 -14.47 -4.20
C ASP A 92 -11.54 -13.11 -4.36
N GLU A 93 -12.61 -13.12 -5.16
CA GLU A 93 -13.42 -11.93 -5.44
C GLU A 93 -14.09 -11.37 -4.17
N LYS A 94 -14.47 -12.23 -3.22
CA LYS A 94 -15.09 -11.84 -1.95
C LYS A 94 -14.06 -11.17 -1.04
N ASP A 95 -12.88 -11.77 -0.92
CA ASP A 95 -11.77 -11.21 -0.14
C ASP A 95 -11.31 -9.85 -0.71
N PHE A 96 -11.26 -9.71 -2.04
CA PHE A 96 -11.03 -8.41 -2.69
C PHE A 96 -12.07 -7.36 -2.29
N LEU A 97 -13.37 -7.69 -2.39
CA LEU A 97 -14.43 -6.77 -2.03
C LEU A 97 -14.36 -6.36 -0.55
N HIS A 98 -14.09 -7.29 0.35
CA HIS A 98 -13.91 -6.97 1.78
C HIS A 98 -12.79 -5.95 2.02
N ARG A 99 -11.63 -6.14 1.35
CA ARG A 99 -10.51 -5.19 1.44
C ARG A 99 -10.91 -3.82 0.89
N ALA A 100 -11.57 -3.81 -0.27
CA ALA A 100 -12.06 -2.59 -0.91
C ALA A 100 -13.06 -1.84 0.00
N ASP A 101 -14.05 -2.53 0.57
CA ASP A 101 -15.07 -1.96 1.46
C ASP A 101 -14.44 -1.31 2.69
N ILE A 102 -13.49 -2.00 3.33
CA ILE A 102 -12.80 -1.46 4.52
C ILE A 102 -11.99 -0.22 4.17
N ILE A 103 -11.23 -0.24 3.08
CA ILE A 103 -10.44 0.92 2.67
C ILE A 103 -11.36 2.11 2.34
N CYS A 104 -12.47 1.87 1.63
CA CYS A 104 -13.49 2.88 1.34
C CYS A 104 -14.13 3.45 2.61
N SER A 105 -14.45 2.61 3.61
CA SER A 105 -15.03 3.02 4.90
C SER A 105 -14.13 3.99 5.70
N LEU A 106 -12.81 3.94 5.43
CA LEU A 106 -11.80 4.83 5.98
C LEU A 106 -11.64 6.13 5.16
N GLY A 107 -12.52 6.38 4.19
CA GLY A 107 -12.51 7.57 3.36
C GLY A 107 -11.42 7.58 2.29
N GLN A 108 -10.84 6.43 1.95
CA GLN A 108 -9.70 6.34 1.03
C GLN A 108 -10.14 6.01 -0.40
N ASN A 109 -9.40 6.54 -1.37
CA ASN A 109 -9.51 6.09 -2.75
C ASN A 109 -8.70 4.80 -2.92
N VAL A 110 -9.25 3.84 -3.64
CA VAL A 110 -8.57 2.58 -3.93
C VAL A 110 -8.15 2.52 -5.38
N MET A 111 -6.96 1.99 -5.61
CA MET A 111 -6.46 1.62 -6.93
C MET A 111 -6.21 0.12 -6.96
N VAL A 112 -6.73 -0.55 -7.99
CA VAL A 112 -6.35 -1.93 -8.32
C VAL A 112 -5.44 -1.89 -9.52
N SER A 113 -4.28 -2.53 -9.43
CA SER A 113 -3.27 -2.48 -10.48
C SER A 113 -2.65 -3.84 -10.76
N ASN A 114 -2.11 -3.99 -11.97
CA ASN A 114 -1.23 -5.07 -12.35
C ASN A 114 0.25 -4.62 -12.39
N TYR A 115 0.63 -3.70 -11.49
CA TYR A 115 1.99 -3.16 -11.40
C TYR A 115 2.75 -3.79 -10.24
N PHE A 116 3.34 -4.96 -10.49
CA PHE A 116 4.14 -5.69 -9.50
C PHE A 116 5.29 -4.83 -8.97
N GLU A 117 6.04 -4.20 -9.87
CA GLU A 117 7.19 -3.37 -9.52
C GLU A 117 6.79 -1.89 -9.38
N TYR A 118 7.34 -1.21 -8.38
CA TYR A 118 7.04 0.19 -8.10
C TYR A 118 7.40 1.13 -9.27
N TYR A 119 8.46 0.85 -10.03
CA TYR A 119 8.84 1.68 -11.16
C TYR A 119 7.73 1.75 -12.23
N ARG A 120 7.05 0.63 -12.51
CA ARG A 120 5.94 0.59 -13.48
C ARG A 120 4.74 1.40 -13.01
N LEU A 121 4.43 1.35 -11.71
CA LEU A 121 3.37 2.16 -11.12
C LEU A 121 3.71 3.64 -11.27
N VAL A 122 4.95 4.04 -10.93
CA VAL A 122 5.38 5.43 -10.98
C VAL A 122 5.41 5.95 -12.41
N ASP A 123 5.89 5.16 -13.37
CA ASP A 123 5.83 5.50 -14.79
C ASP A 123 4.38 5.70 -15.27
N TYR A 124 3.46 4.83 -14.86
CA TYR A 124 2.05 5.00 -15.18
C TYR A 124 1.48 6.29 -14.59
N LEU A 125 1.70 6.52 -13.28
CA LEU A 125 1.17 7.70 -12.60
C LEU A 125 1.79 9.00 -13.14
N SER A 126 3.10 9.02 -13.43
CA SER A 126 3.80 10.23 -13.88
C SER A 126 3.23 10.77 -15.20
N THR A 127 2.79 9.90 -16.10
CA THR A 127 2.14 10.30 -17.36
C THR A 127 0.81 11.02 -17.15
N ILE A 128 0.09 10.69 -16.08
CA ILE A 128 -1.21 11.25 -15.71
C ILE A 128 -1.05 12.50 -14.86
N THR A 129 -0.18 12.45 -13.85
CA THR A 129 0.08 13.55 -12.92
C THR A 129 0.87 14.68 -13.57
N LYS A 130 1.43 14.47 -14.78
CA LYS A 130 2.17 15.46 -15.57
C LYS A 130 3.38 16.04 -14.81
N GLY A 131 4.18 15.17 -14.21
CA GLY A 131 5.41 15.52 -13.51
C GLY A 131 5.21 16.13 -12.11
N ARG A 132 3.98 16.11 -11.59
CA ARG A 132 3.71 16.42 -10.18
C ARG A 132 4.26 15.32 -9.27
N LYS A 133 4.52 15.69 -8.01
CA LYS A 133 5.25 14.84 -7.08
C LYS A 133 4.43 13.60 -6.72
N THR A 134 5.09 12.45 -6.74
CA THR A 134 4.53 11.16 -6.32
C THR A 134 5.25 10.70 -5.06
N GLY A 135 4.51 10.51 -3.97
CA GLY A 135 5.01 9.88 -2.76
C GLY A 135 4.65 8.41 -2.75
N LEU A 136 5.61 7.52 -2.48
CA LEU A 136 5.33 6.11 -2.22
C LEU A 136 5.58 5.83 -0.73
N VAL A 137 4.56 5.32 -0.05
CA VAL A 137 4.65 4.91 1.35
C VAL A 137 4.91 3.41 1.42
N MET A 138 5.95 3.02 2.14
CA MET A 138 6.28 1.60 2.32
C MET A 138 7.07 1.36 3.61
N GLY A 139 7.02 0.14 4.12
CA GLY A 139 7.88 -0.28 5.23
C GLY A 139 9.32 -0.56 4.77
N ILE A 140 10.27 -0.46 5.70
CA ILE A 140 11.69 -0.74 5.45
C ILE A 140 11.94 -2.13 4.82
N TYR A 141 11.16 -3.15 5.16
CA TYR A 141 11.24 -4.49 4.54
C TYR A 141 10.80 -4.51 3.07
N ALA A 142 9.89 -3.63 2.66
CA ALA A 142 9.54 -3.48 1.25
C ALA A 142 10.67 -2.76 0.49
N LEU A 143 11.32 -1.78 1.12
CA LEU A 143 12.51 -1.13 0.56
C LEU A 143 13.66 -2.11 0.34
N GLN A 144 13.88 -3.05 1.26
CA GLN A 144 14.87 -4.13 1.05
C GLN A 144 14.61 -4.89 -0.26
N LYS A 145 13.36 -5.20 -0.58
CA LYS A 145 12.99 -5.85 -1.85
C LYS A 145 13.23 -4.94 -3.06
N VAL A 146 13.02 -3.62 -2.92
CA VAL A 146 13.34 -2.65 -3.98
C VAL A 146 14.82 -2.68 -4.33
N PHE A 147 15.71 -2.88 -3.35
CA PHE A 147 17.16 -2.99 -3.54
C PHE A 147 17.65 -4.42 -3.81
N ASP A 148 16.78 -5.43 -3.81
CA ASP A 148 17.16 -6.81 -4.12
C ASP A 148 17.32 -6.96 -5.64
N GLU A 149 18.57 -7.09 -6.10
CA GLU A 149 18.91 -7.29 -7.52
C GLU A 149 18.24 -8.52 -8.13
N LYS A 150 17.89 -9.54 -7.33
CA LYS A 150 17.18 -10.74 -7.80
C LYS A 150 15.82 -10.41 -8.39
N THR A 151 15.20 -9.33 -7.91
CA THR A 151 13.92 -8.81 -8.43
C THR A 151 14.02 -8.43 -9.91
N TYR A 152 15.22 -8.13 -10.41
CA TYR A 152 15.46 -7.54 -11.73
C TYR A 152 16.35 -8.39 -12.64
N GLU A 153 16.58 -9.67 -12.32
CA GLU A 153 17.44 -10.57 -13.13
C GLU A 153 16.95 -10.73 -14.58
N ASN A 154 15.63 -10.58 -14.80
CA ASN A 154 15.02 -10.68 -16.13
C ASN A 154 15.00 -9.35 -16.91
N ILE A 155 15.62 -8.29 -16.38
CA ILE A 155 15.67 -6.96 -16.98
C ILE A 155 17.09 -6.70 -17.47
N ARG A 156 17.24 -6.29 -18.73
CA ARG A 156 18.55 -6.16 -19.39
C ARG A 156 19.50 -5.24 -18.62
N GLY A 157 19.03 -4.08 -18.15
CA GLY A 157 19.81 -3.16 -17.33
C GLY A 157 19.71 -3.40 -15.83
N GLY A 158 19.07 -4.50 -15.40
CA GLY A 158 18.91 -4.90 -14.02
C GLY A 158 18.33 -3.80 -13.13
N ILE A 159 18.89 -3.65 -11.92
CA ILE A 159 18.46 -2.65 -10.94
C ILE A 159 18.60 -1.21 -11.46
N MET A 160 19.61 -0.92 -12.28
CA MET A 160 19.87 0.44 -12.76
C MET A 160 18.78 0.94 -13.72
N GLU A 161 18.29 0.09 -14.62
CA GLU A 161 17.18 0.41 -15.52
C GLU A 161 15.89 0.72 -14.74
N CYS A 162 15.62 -0.08 -13.71
CA CYS A 162 14.46 0.10 -12.85
C CYS A 162 14.56 1.39 -12.01
N PHE A 163 15.74 1.67 -11.47
CA PHE A 163 15.97 2.86 -10.65
C PHE A 163 15.95 4.13 -11.50
N ALA A 164 16.46 4.10 -12.72
CA ALA A 164 16.33 5.21 -13.66
C ALA A 164 14.86 5.53 -13.96
N SER A 165 14.03 4.50 -14.16
CA SER A 165 12.59 4.66 -14.40
C SER A 165 11.87 5.16 -13.14
N LEU A 166 12.16 4.57 -11.96
CA LEU A 166 11.55 5.00 -10.70
C LEU A 166 11.96 6.42 -10.32
N PHE A 167 13.25 6.65 -10.09
CA PHE A 167 13.79 7.88 -9.50
C PHE A 167 14.08 9.00 -10.51
N GLY A 168 14.06 8.70 -11.81
CA GLY A 168 14.08 9.71 -12.87
C GLY A 168 12.78 10.53 -12.92
N ASN A 169 11.69 10.01 -12.38
CA ASN A 169 10.45 10.76 -12.16
C ASN A 169 10.55 11.63 -10.87
N ASN A 170 9.62 12.58 -10.71
CA ASN A 170 9.46 13.33 -9.46
C ASN A 170 8.79 12.45 -8.38
N VAL A 171 9.54 11.47 -7.88
CA VAL A 171 9.11 10.53 -6.85
C VAL A 171 9.94 10.70 -5.58
N LYS A 172 9.32 10.40 -4.43
CA LYS A 172 9.98 10.24 -3.14
C LYS A 172 9.40 9.04 -2.39
N LEU A 173 10.24 8.23 -1.76
CA LEU A 173 9.80 7.12 -0.91
C LEU A 173 9.80 7.56 0.55
N TYR A 174 8.67 7.37 1.23
CA TYR A 174 8.50 7.58 2.66
C TYR A 174 8.55 6.23 3.36
N ILE A 175 9.58 6.04 4.17
CA ILE A 175 9.99 4.75 4.69
C ILE A 175 9.58 4.63 6.14
N TYR A 176 8.61 3.76 6.38
CA TYR A 176 8.13 3.48 7.73
C TYR A 176 9.03 2.45 8.40
N PRO A 177 9.47 2.70 9.65
CA PRO A 177 10.36 1.79 10.36
C PRO A 177 9.65 0.49 10.71
N ALA A 178 10.42 -0.54 11.03
CA ALA A 178 9.88 -1.81 11.51
C ALA A 178 10.58 -2.29 12.78
N LEU A 179 9.93 -3.18 13.52
CA LEU A 179 10.55 -3.84 14.66
C LEU A 179 11.27 -5.11 14.18
N ARG A 180 12.53 -5.27 14.58
CA ARG A 180 13.32 -6.50 14.34
C ARG A 180 12.93 -7.61 15.31
N SER A 181 13.39 -8.82 15.04
CA SER A 181 13.20 -9.99 15.92
C SER A 181 13.81 -9.82 17.31
N ASP A 182 14.84 -8.98 17.46
CA ASP A 182 15.48 -8.64 18.73
C ASP A 182 14.85 -7.41 19.42
N ASN A 183 13.70 -6.93 18.92
CA ASN A 183 12.99 -5.73 19.37
C ASN A 183 13.73 -4.40 19.14
N THR A 184 14.77 -4.37 18.31
CA THR A 184 15.36 -3.10 17.87
C THR A 184 14.58 -2.50 16.70
N ILE A 185 14.59 -1.17 16.59
CA ILE A 185 13.92 -0.47 15.48
C ILE A 185 14.83 -0.52 14.26
N PHE A 186 14.25 -0.85 13.10
CA PHE A 186 14.92 -0.89 11.82
C PHE A 186 14.57 0.35 10.99
N THR A 187 15.58 1.18 10.70
CA THR A 187 15.48 2.46 9.98
C THR A 187 16.31 2.48 8.69
N LEU A 188 16.26 3.57 7.91
CA LEU A 188 17.14 3.75 6.75
C LEU A 188 18.63 3.72 7.11
N LYS A 189 19.01 4.23 8.29
CA LYS A 189 20.40 4.23 8.76
C LYS A 189 20.96 2.82 8.92
N ASP A 190 20.16 1.94 9.51
CA ASP A 190 20.55 0.54 9.69
C ASP A 190 20.56 -0.18 8.34
N PHE A 191 19.59 0.14 7.47
CA PHE A 191 19.51 -0.43 6.13
C PHE A 191 20.75 -0.10 5.29
N GLU A 192 21.24 1.15 5.33
CA GLU A 192 22.50 1.53 4.68
C GLU A 192 23.69 0.69 5.18
N SER A 193 23.73 0.43 6.49
CA SER A 193 24.82 -0.32 7.12
C SER A 193 24.84 -1.77 6.62
N GLU A 194 23.67 -2.37 6.42
CA GLU A 194 23.45 -3.75 5.99
C GLU A 194 23.46 -3.95 4.46
N LEU A 195 23.35 -2.88 3.68
CA LEU A 195 23.38 -2.97 2.22
C LEU A 195 24.72 -3.54 1.71
N PRO A 196 24.72 -4.35 0.63
CA PRO A 196 25.94 -4.77 -0.06
C PRO A 196 26.79 -3.55 -0.48
N PRO A 197 28.13 -3.59 -0.37
CA PRO A 197 28.99 -2.44 -0.67
C PRO A 197 28.73 -1.79 -2.04
N LYS A 198 28.41 -2.60 -3.06
CA LYS A 198 28.09 -2.13 -4.42
C LYS A 198 26.81 -1.30 -4.54
N LEU A 199 25.87 -1.43 -3.59
CA LEU A 199 24.60 -0.69 -3.58
C LEU A 199 24.64 0.55 -2.66
N LYS A 200 25.63 0.67 -1.77
CA LYS A 200 25.70 1.78 -0.81
C LYS A 200 25.80 3.14 -1.47
N ASN A 201 26.60 3.28 -2.52
CA ASN A 201 26.73 4.56 -3.23
C ASN A 201 25.45 4.95 -3.98
N LEU A 202 24.72 3.96 -4.51
CA LEU A 202 23.42 4.20 -5.12
C LEU A 202 22.41 4.66 -4.06
N PHE A 203 22.39 4.00 -2.89
CA PHE A 203 21.54 4.41 -1.77
C PHE A 203 21.84 5.84 -1.31
N ARG A 204 23.12 6.17 -1.09
CA ARG A 204 23.55 7.53 -0.70
C ARG A 204 23.18 8.58 -1.73
N TYR A 205 23.37 8.27 -3.02
CA TYR A 205 22.91 9.15 -4.09
C TYR A 205 21.41 9.45 -3.96
N LEU A 206 20.57 8.46 -3.65
CA LEU A 206 19.14 8.69 -3.44
C LEU A 206 18.83 9.50 -2.17
N MET A 207 19.55 9.26 -1.07
CA MET A 207 19.44 10.06 0.15
C MET A 207 19.83 11.53 -0.09
N ASP A 208 20.99 11.76 -0.72
CA ASP A 208 21.52 13.09 -1.03
C ASP A 208 20.61 13.89 -1.98
N ASN A 209 19.90 13.18 -2.87
CA ASN A 209 18.91 13.77 -3.78
C ASN A 209 17.49 13.81 -3.20
N ASN A 210 17.33 13.61 -1.89
CA ASN A 210 16.05 13.69 -1.18
C ASN A 210 14.95 12.76 -1.76
N LYS A 211 15.36 11.59 -2.27
CA LYS A 211 14.47 10.59 -2.87
C LYS A 211 13.96 9.57 -1.85
N LEU A 212 14.60 9.47 -0.70
CA LEU A 212 14.22 8.61 0.42
C LEU A 212 14.11 9.46 1.68
N GLU A 213 13.10 9.19 2.51
CA GLU A 213 12.90 9.87 3.79
C GLU A 213 12.39 8.86 4.82
N ASP A 214 13.03 8.83 5.99
CA ASP A 214 12.53 8.09 7.15
C ASP A 214 11.29 8.79 7.70
N ILE A 215 10.31 7.99 8.12
CA ILE A 215 9.21 8.47 8.95
C ILE A 215 9.66 8.35 10.40
N ASP A 216 10.24 9.43 10.91
CA ASP A 216 10.81 9.51 12.25
C ASP A 216 9.75 9.71 13.36
N ASP A 217 8.56 10.21 12.99
CA ASP A 217 7.42 10.39 13.88
C ASP A 217 6.45 9.18 13.91
N ALA A 218 6.92 8.00 13.48
CA ALA A 218 6.18 6.75 13.50
C ALA A 218 5.81 6.29 14.92
N ASN A 219 4.63 5.71 15.09
CA ASN A 219 4.22 5.16 16.37
C ASN A 219 4.91 3.79 16.61
N ILE A 220 5.99 3.81 17.39
CA ILE A 220 6.76 2.61 17.73
C ILE A 220 5.95 1.59 18.53
N SER A 221 4.98 2.03 19.35
CA SER A 221 4.21 1.16 20.25
C SER A 221 3.30 0.16 19.53
N ILE A 222 3.03 0.38 18.23
CA ILE A 222 2.15 -0.46 17.41
C ILE A 222 2.92 -1.29 16.36
N LEU A 223 4.25 -1.18 16.28
CA LEU A 223 5.05 -1.90 15.26
C LEU A 223 5.00 -3.42 15.41
N ASN A 224 4.62 -3.92 16.58
CA ASN A 224 4.43 -5.34 16.85
C ASN A 224 3.11 -5.89 16.29
N ILE A 225 2.23 -5.05 15.73
CA ILE A 225 0.97 -5.51 15.13
C ILE A 225 1.27 -6.20 13.79
N ILE A 226 1.00 -7.50 13.72
CA ILE A 226 1.16 -8.31 12.51
C ILE A 226 -0.22 -8.62 11.94
N SER A 227 -0.54 -8.12 10.74
CA SER A 227 -1.86 -8.29 10.11
C SER A 227 -2.28 -9.75 9.96
N ASP A 228 -1.35 -10.67 9.67
CA ASP A 228 -1.65 -12.10 9.55
C ASP A 228 -2.11 -12.72 10.89
N ASN A 229 -1.57 -12.24 12.03
CA ASN A 229 -2.02 -12.66 13.36
C ASN A 229 -3.43 -12.11 13.67
N VAL A 230 -3.66 -10.83 13.35
CA VAL A 230 -4.99 -10.19 13.51
C VAL A 230 -6.04 -10.94 12.69
N LEU A 231 -5.72 -11.28 11.44
CA LEU A 231 -6.59 -12.07 10.57
C LEU A 231 -6.91 -13.45 11.16
N ALA A 232 -5.90 -14.14 11.72
CA ALA A 232 -6.10 -15.44 12.35
C ALA A 232 -7.05 -15.35 13.57
N MET A 233 -6.95 -14.28 14.37
CA MET A 233 -7.88 -14.04 15.49
C MET A 233 -9.32 -13.80 15.00
N ILE A 234 -9.48 -12.96 13.98
CA ILE A 234 -10.80 -12.65 13.37
C ILE A 234 -11.49 -13.93 12.89
N LYS A 235 -10.78 -14.78 12.13
CA LYS A 235 -11.32 -16.03 11.57
C LYS A 235 -11.79 -17.02 12.64
N LYS A 236 -11.16 -17.01 13.81
CA LYS A 236 -11.54 -17.87 14.93
C LYS A 236 -12.63 -17.26 15.81
N GLY A 237 -13.02 -16.00 15.57
CA GLY A 237 -13.92 -15.27 16.46
C GLY A 237 -13.32 -15.02 17.84
N GLU A 238 -11.99 -15.04 17.96
CA GLU A 238 -11.30 -14.69 19.21
C GLU A 238 -11.55 -13.22 19.54
N GLY A 239 -11.59 -12.85 20.81
CA GLY A 239 -11.64 -11.44 21.23
C GLY A 239 -10.24 -10.81 21.31
N GLY A 240 -10.19 -9.49 21.38
CA GLY A 240 -8.97 -8.72 21.61
C GLY A 240 -8.20 -8.32 20.35
N TRP A 241 -8.65 -8.70 19.15
CA TRP A 241 -8.09 -8.18 17.90
C TRP A 241 -8.57 -6.76 17.58
N GLU A 242 -9.69 -6.36 18.18
CA GLU A 242 -10.33 -5.06 18.03
C GLU A 242 -9.35 -3.91 18.33
N LYS A 243 -8.49 -4.08 19.33
CA LYS A 243 -7.47 -3.09 19.72
C LYS A 243 -6.36 -2.88 18.68
N PHE A 244 -6.27 -3.73 17.66
CA PHE A 244 -5.23 -3.65 16.63
C PHE A 244 -5.71 -2.97 15.35
N VAL A 245 -7.01 -2.66 15.25
CA VAL A 245 -7.63 -2.07 14.06
C VAL A 245 -8.41 -0.80 14.44
N PRO A 246 -8.59 0.16 13.51
CA PRO A 246 -9.48 1.29 13.77
C PRO A 246 -10.91 0.83 14.06
N HIS A 247 -11.63 1.56 14.92
CA HIS A 247 -13.03 1.25 15.28
C HIS A 247 -13.94 1.01 14.07
N LYS A 248 -13.84 1.85 13.03
CA LYS A 248 -14.62 1.67 11.79
C LYS A 248 -14.34 0.33 11.09
N VAL A 249 -13.11 -0.17 11.18
CA VAL A 249 -12.71 -1.45 10.60
C VAL A 249 -13.29 -2.59 11.45
N GLU A 250 -13.24 -2.48 12.77
CA GLU A 250 -13.89 -3.41 13.69
C GLU A 250 -15.39 -3.52 13.39
N GLU A 251 -16.11 -2.38 13.36
CA GLU A 251 -17.54 -2.32 13.05
C GLU A 251 -17.83 -2.99 11.71
N ALA A 252 -17.13 -2.60 10.65
CA ALA A 252 -17.32 -3.18 9.33
C ALA A 252 -17.10 -4.70 9.30
N ILE A 253 -16.08 -5.21 10.00
CA ILE A 253 -15.79 -6.65 10.08
C ILE A 253 -16.93 -7.39 10.78
N LYS A 254 -17.39 -6.88 11.94
CA LYS A 254 -18.46 -7.50 12.73
C LYS A 254 -19.82 -7.43 12.02
N GLU A 255 -20.19 -6.25 11.53
CA GLU A 255 -21.48 -5.98 10.89
C GLU A 255 -21.65 -6.70 9.56
N HIS A 256 -20.59 -6.84 8.76
CA HIS A 256 -20.68 -7.46 7.43
C HIS A 256 -20.09 -8.87 7.37
N GLY A 257 -19.42 -9.35 8.43
CA GLY A 257 -18.84 -10.69 8.44
C GLY A 257 -17.63 -10.79 7.51
N LEU A 258 -16.84 -9.69 7.45
CA LEU A 258 -15.69 -9.61 6.57
C LEU A 258 -14.58 -10.55 7.07
N PHE A 259 -13.71 -10.97 6.15
CA PHE A 259 -12.57 -11.87 6.43
C PHE A 259 -12.92 -13.18 7.17
N ASP A 260 -14.09 -13.74 6.86
CA ASP A 260 -14.60 -14.97 7.47
C ASP A 260 -14.86 -14.84 8.99
N TYR A 261 -15.16 -13.64 9.47
CA TYR A 261 -15.59 -13.45 10.85
C TYR A 261 -16.87 -14.27 11.14
N PRO A 262 -16.88 -15.11 12.18
CA PRO A 262 -18.02 -15.97 12.49
C PRO A 262 -19.17 -15.12 13.05
N LYS A 263 -20.12 -14.76 12.18
CA LYS A 263 -21.39 -14.22 12.64
C LYS A 263 -22.20 -15.33 13.30
N ALA A 264 -22.83 -15.02 14.44
CA ALA A 264 -23.97 -15.79 14.87
C ALA A 264 -25.00 -15.76 13.74
N THR A 265 -25.29 -16.90 13.14
CA THR A 265 -26.36 -17.04 12.14
C THR A 265 -27.64 -16.48 12.75
N ASP A 266 -28.24 -15.51 12.07
CA ASP A 266 -29.60 -15.07 12.39
C ASP A 266 -30.52 -16.31 12.31
N PRO A 267 -31.38 -16.62 13.30
CA PRO A 267 -32.18 -17.85 13.33
C PRO A 267 -33.22 -18.01 12.19
N LEU A 268 -33.18 -17.18 11.15
CA LEU A 268 -34.25 -17.06 10.15
C LEU A 268 -33.99 -17.73 8.80
N GLU A 269 -32.82 -18.33 8.57
CA GLU A 269 -32.54 -19.10 7.33
C GLU A 269 -32.55 -20.63 7.52
N VAL A 270 -33.17 -21.12 8.59
CA VAL A 270 -33.51 -22.55 8.74
C VAL A 270 -35.03 -22.67 8.66
N ASN A 271 -35.61 -22.36 7.50
CA ASN A 271 -36.93 -22.82 7.01
C ASN A 271 -37.29 -22.04 5.73
N ALA A 272 -36.71 -22.44 4.59
CA ALA A 272 -37.24 -22.16 3.26
C ALA A 272 -36.94 -23.35 2.34
#